data_AF-A0A1M6GSB4-F1
#
_entry.id   AF-A0A1M6GSB4-F1
#
_cell.length_a   1.000
_cell.length_b   1.000
_cell.length_c   1.000
_cell.angle_alpha   90.00
_cell.angle_beta   90.00
_cell.angle_gamma   90.00
#
_symmetry.space_group_name_H-M   'P 1'
#
loop_
_entity.id
_entity.type
_entity.pdbx_description
1 polymer ?
#
loop_
_entity_poly.entity_id
_entity_poly.type
_entity_poly.pdbx_seq_one_letter_code
_entity_poly.pdbx_strand_id
1 'polypeptide(L)'
;MENNYRVDRKMVVGDWPALAVLLVMFIAGAATYPYLPELVPAHWNLRGEVDSYFSRFWGAFALPLLTGGIYLSMLFAPYIDPKRNNYLRFPEAYRAVRLGLVFFFATLHAMILAVALGGPADLVSRLTPLALGVFLVITGNYLTRVRFNYFFGIRTPWTLASEEVWRRTHRFAGPVFVLAGLVAVVAAFLPAPTNFVLGVGAIIGAAAISAIYSYVTYRRVQG
;
A
#
# COMPACT_ATOMS: atom_id res chain seq x y z
N MET A 1 -3.60 -30.58 11.09
CA MET A 1 -4.54 -29.77 10.28
C MET A 1 -4.00 -29.73 8.86
N GLU A 2 -4.78 -30.17 7.89
CA GLU A 2 -4.38 -30.14 6.50
C GLU A 2 -4.27 -28.68 6.03
N ASN A 3 -3.19 -28.36 5.34
CA ASN A 3 -2.87 -27.01 4.92
C ASN A 3 -3.28 -26.81 3.47
N ASN A 4 -4.33 -26.02 3.27
CA ASN A 4 -5.04 -25.92 1.99
C ASN A 4 -4.70 -24.64 1.22
N TYR A 5 -3.99 -23.69 1.82
CA TYR A 5 -3.50 -22.53 1.08
C TYR A 5 -2.49 -22.94 0.03
N ARG A 6 -2.77 -22.64 -1.24
CA ARG A 6 -1.87 -22.84 -2.38
C ARG A 6 -2.08 -21.71 -3.38
N VAL A 7 -0.99 -21.22 -3.96
CA VAL A 7 -1.04 -20.37 -5.16
C VAL A 7 -1.38 -21.29 -6.32
N ASP A 8 -2.63 -21.21 -6.77
CA ASP A 8 -3.16 -22.02 -7.87
C ASP A 8 -3.41 -21.17 -9.12
N ARG A 9 -3.71 -21.86 -10.23
CA ARG A 9 -4.02 -21.20 -11.51
C ARG A 9 -5.21 -20.23 -11.38
N LYS A 10 -6.21 -20.55 -10.55
CA LYS A 10 -7.40 -19.71 -10.37
C LYS A 10 -7.06 -18.37 -9.71
N MET A 11 -6.18 -18.38 -8.71
CA MET A 11 -5.69 -17.19 -8.03
C MET A 11 -4.88 -16.31 -9.00
N VAL A 12 -3.94 -16.91 -9.74
CA VAL A 12 -3.08 -16.18 -10.70
C VAL A 12 -3.90 -15.59 -11.85
N VAL A 13 -4.82 -16.37 -12.43
CA VAL A 13 -5.73 -15.87 -13.47
C VAL A 13 -6.66 -14.78 -12.92
N GLY A 14 -7.11 -14.91 -11.67
CA GLY A 14 -7.84 -13.83 -11.01
C GLY A 14 -7.01 -12.55 -10.88
N ASP A 15 -5.70 -12.65 -10.69
CA ASP A 15 -4.80 -11.52 -10.53
C ASP A 15 -4.30 -10.91 -11.84
N TRP A 16 -4.90 -11.28 -12.99
CA TRP A 16 -4.53 -10.74 -14.30
C TRP A 16 -4.43 -9.20 -14.35
N PRO A 17 -5.26 -8.39 -13.63
CA PRO A 17 -5.11 -6.93 -13.68
C PRO A 17 -3.78 -6.46 -13.07
N ALA A 18 -3.34 -7.08 -11.97
CA ALA A 18 -2.05 -6.75 -11.36
C ALA A 18 -0.90 -7.16 -12.28
N LEU A 19 -0.97 -8.35 -12.89
CA LEU A 19 0.05 -8.83 -13.81
C LEU A 19 0.16 -7.95 -15.06
N ALA A 20 -0.98 -7.52 -15.61
CA ALA A 20 -1.03 -6.61 -16.74
C ALA A 20 -0.43 -5.24 -16.38
N VAL A 21 -0.79 -4.66 -15.23
CA VAL A 21 -0.23 -3.39 -14.77
C VAL A 21 1.28 -3.50 -14.50
N LEU A 22 1.74 -4.57 -13.85
CA LEU A 22 3.17 -4.83 -13.65
C LEU A 22 3.93 -4.92 -14.98
N LEU A 23 3.37 -5.64 -15.96
CA LEU A 23 3.97 -5.73 -17.29
C LEU A 23 4.04 -4.34 -17.95
N VAL A 24 2.97 -3.56 -17.86
CA VAL A 24 2.93 -2.18 -18.37
C VAL A 24 3.99 -1.31 -17.69
N MET A 25 4.21 -1.45 -16.39
CA MET A 25 5.27 -0.72 -15.67
C MET A 25 6.67 -1.05 -16.23
N PHE A 26 6.97 -2.33 -16.48
CA PHE A 26 8.26 -2.71 -17.10
C PHE A 26 8.39 -2.23 -18.54
N ILE A 27 7.33 -2.33 -19.34
CA ILE A 27 7.30 -1.83 -20.72
C ILE A 27 7.51 -0.31 -20.73
N ALA A 28 6.81 0.44 -19.87
CA ALA A 28 6.96 1.89 -19.76
C ALA A 28 8.37 2.29 -19.33
N GLY A 29 8.96 1.60 -18.35
CA GLY A 29 10.35 1.83 -17.94
C GLY A 29 11.34 1.58 -19.08
N ALA A 30 11.17 0.48 -19.82
CA ALA A 30 12.05 0.14 -20.96
C ALA A 30 11.87 1.10 -22.15
N ALA A 31 10.63 1.46 -22.48
CA ALA A 31 10.31 2.35 -23.59
C ALA A 31 10.79 3.79 -23.34
N THR A 32 10.70 4.27 -22.10
CA THR A 32 11.16 5.62 -21.73
C THR A 32 12.65 5.68 -21.44
N TYR A 33 13.30 4.55 -21.15
CA TYR A 33 14.72 4.46 -20.76
C TYR A 33 15.69 5.31 -21.60
N PRO A 34 15.64 5.29 -22.95
CA PRO A 34 16.58 6.06 -23.78
C PRO A 34 16.42 7.58 -23.63
N TYR A 35 15.24 8.03 -23.20
CA TYR A 35 14.86 9.43 -23.08
C TYR A 35 15.00 9.96 -21.66
N LEU A 36 15.23 9.08 -20.68
CA LEU A 36 15.40 9.48 -19.30
C LEU A 36 16.76 10.20 -19.09
N PRO A 37 16.78 11.27 -18.27
CA PRO A 37 18.04 11.90 -17.87
C PRO A 37 18.95 10.92 -17.12
N GLU A 38 20.22 11.29 -16.94
CA GLU A 38 21.15 10.50 -16.11
C GLU A 38 20.69 10.42 -14.64
N LEU A 39 20.08 11.50 -14.16
CA LEU A 39 19.53 11.64 -12.81
C LEU A 39 18.00 11.78 -12.88
N VAL A 40 17.30 10.81 -12.31
CA VAL A 40 15.83 10.76 -12.25
C VAL A 40 15.37 11.11 -10.84
N PRO A 41 14.40 12.02 -10.65
CA PRO A 41 13.86 12.34 -9.33
C PRO A 41 13.41 11.09 -8.56
N ALA A 42 13.85 10.97 -7.30
CA ALA A 42 13.60 9.81 -6.46
C ALA A 42 12.83 10.15 -5.17
N HIS A 43 12.96 11.39 -4.67
CA HIS A 43 12.30 11.84 -3.46
C HIS A 43 11.91 13.32 -3.56
N TRP A 44 10.85 13.69 -2.86
CA TRP A 44 10.34 15.06 -2.77
C TRP A 44 10.26 15.45 -1.29
N ASN A 45 10.77 16.63 -0.95
CA ASN A 45 10.71 17.17 0.40
C ASN A 45 9.28 17.63 0.76
N LEU A 46 9.10 18.12 1.99
CA LEU A 46 7.79 18.61 2.48
C LEU A 46 7.20 19.77 1.67
N ARG A 47 8.04 20.51 0.92
CA ARG A 47 7.63 21.62 0.05
C ARG A 47 7.27 21.16 -1.36
N GLY A 48 7.45 19.87 -1.66
CA GLY A 48 7.24 19.30 -2.99
C GLY A 48 8.39 19.55 -3.96
N GLU A 49 9.60 19.81 -3.45
CA GLU A 49 10.80 19.98 -4.27
C GLU A 49 11.60 18.69 -4.29
N VAL A 50 12.24 18.38 -5.42
CA VAL A 50 13.10 17.19 -5.54
C VAL A 50 14.39 17.39 -4.75
N ASP A 51 14.65 16.53 -3.77
CA ASP A 51 15.84 16.59 -2.90
C ASP A 51 16.73 15.34 -3.00
N SER A 52 16.30 14.32 -3.77
CA SER A 52 17.08 13.12 -4.04
C SER A 52 16.81 12.56 -5.43
N TYR A 53 17.81 11.88 -5.98
CA TYR A 53 17.81 11.37 -7.35
C TYR A 53 18.32 9.92 -7.40
N PHE A 54 17.84 9.17 -8.38
CA PHE A 54 18.35 7.87 -8.79
C PHE A 54 19.15 7.99 -10.08
N SER A 55 20.04 7.01 -10.31
CA SER A 55 20.56 6.79 -11.66
C SER A 55 19.41 6.42 -12.62
N ARG A 56 19.61 6.65 -13.92
CA ARG A 56 18.67 6.28 -14.98
C ARG A 56 18.04 4.90 -14.80
N PHE A 57 18.84 3.89 -14.47
CA PHE A 57 18.38 2.52 -14.19
C PHE A 57 17.39 2.44 -13.04
N TRP A 58 17.76 2.97 -11.88
CA TRP A 58 16.90 2.92 -10.71
C TRP A 58 15.66 3.81 -10.88
N GLY A 59 15.77 4.94 -11.59
CA GLY A 59 14.63 5.78 -11.96
C GLY A 59 13.59 5.03 -12.82
N ALA A 60 14.06 4.23 -13.78
CA ALA A 60 13.17 3.45 -14.65
C ALA A 60 12.54 2.23 -13.97
N PHE A 61 13.30 1.51 -13.14
CA PHE A 61 12.94 0.15 -12.73
C PHE A 61 12.78 -0.07 -11.22
N ALA A 62 13.15 0.87 -10.34
CA ALA A 62 13.01 0.66 -8.88
C ALA A 62 11.57 0.36 -8.46
N LEU A 63 10.59 1.16 -8.89
CA LEU A 63 9.19 0.94 -8.56
C LEU A 63 8.59 -0.32 -9.21
N PRO A 64 8.81 -0.63 -10.50
CA PRO A 64 8.39 -1.91 -11.08
C PRO A 64 8.94 -3.12 -10.32
N LEU A 65 10.23 -3.10 -9.96
CA LEU A 65 10.88 -4.18 -9.21
C LEU A 65 10.33 -4.30 -7.78
N LEU A 66 10.18 -3.19 -7.07
CA LEU A 66 9.57 -3.15 -5.74
C LEU A 66 8.14 -3.69 -5.78
N THR A 67 7.34 -3.26 -6.76
CA THR A 67 5.95 -3.68 -6.91
C THR A 67 5.85 -5.17 -7.22
N GLY A 68 6.73 -5.69 -8.10
CA GLY A 68 6.85 -7.12 -8.35
C GLY A 68 7.22 -7.90 -7.09
N GLY A 69 8.20 -7.41 -6.32
CA GLY A 69 8.59 -7.98 -5.04
C GLY A 69 7.44 -8.01 -4.02
N ILE A 70 6.69 -6.91 -3.88
CA ILE A 70 5.52 -6.82 -3.01
C ILE A 70 4.43 -7.80 -3.48
N TYR A 71 4.11 -7.83 -4.78
CA TYR A 71 3.13 -8.76 -5.33
C TYR A 71 3.50 -10.22 -5.02
N LEU A 72 4.74 -10.62 -5.32
CA LEU A 72 5.23 -11.98 -5.07
C LEU A 72 5.26 -12.28 -3.56
N SER A 73 5.74 -11.36 -2.73
CA SER A 73 5.73 -11.55 -1.28
C SER A 73 4.32 -11.74 -0.73
N MET A 74 3.31 -11.05 -1.25
CA MET A 74 1.92 -11.30 -0.86
C MET A 74 1.39 -12.64 -1.37
N LEU A 75 1.87 -13.17 -2.49
CA LEU A 75 1.49 -14.53 -2.90
C LEU A 75 2.15 -15.60 -2.03
N PHE A 76 3.40 -15.37 -1.62
CA PHE A 76 4.22 -16.43 -1.01
C PHE A 76 4.38 -16.32 0.52
N ALA A 77 4.23 -15.15 1.13
CA ALA A 77 4.28 -14.98 2.58
C ALA A 77 3.31 -15.89 3.35
N PRO A 78 2.09 -16.20 2.86
CA PRO A 78 1.23 -17.15 3.56
C PRO A 78 1.84 -18.56 3.68
N TYR A 79 2.78 -18.98 2.82
CA TYR A 79 3.38 -20.32 2.97
C TYR A 79 4.17 -20.49 4.28
N ILE A 80 4.77 -19.40 4.77
CA ILE A 80 5.55 -19.37 6.02
C ILE A 80 4.71 -18.91 7.23
N ASP A 81 3.43 -18.58 7.03
CA ASP A 81 2.51 -18.22 8.10
C ASP A 81 1.95 -19.49 8.79
N PRO A 82 2.13 -19.68 10.11
CA PRO A 82 1.52 -20.80 10.84
C PRO A 82 -0.01 -20.85 10.73
N LYS A 83 -0.66 -19.71 10.41
CA LYS A 83 -2.11 -19.54 10.27
C LYS A 83 -2.54 -19.39 8.81
N ARG A 84 -1.78 -19.92 7.84
CA ARG A 84 -2.03 -19.77 6.40
C ARG A 84 -3.43 -20.14 5.89
N ASN A 85 -4.10 -21.10 6.52
CA ASN A 85 -5.47 -21.45 6.17
C ASN A 85 -6.46 -20.29 6.39
N ASN A 86 -6.13 -19.32 7.26
CA ASN A 86 -6.99 -18.15 7.47
C ASN A 86 -7.08 -17.26 6.24
N TYR A 87 -6.08 -17.21 5.34
CA TYR A 87 -6.12 -16.41 4.12
C TYR A 87 -7.25 -16.82 3.17
N LEU A 88 -7.66 -18.09 3.19
CA LEU A 88 -8.81 -18.61 2.44
C LEU A 88 -10.16 -18.08 2.97
N ARG A 89 -10.18 -17.51 4.17
CA ARG A 89 -11.39 -16.96 4.82
C ARG A 89 -11.58 -15.46 4.53
N PHE A 90 -10.62 -14.81 3.87
CA PHE A 90 -10.71 -13.41 3.45
C PHE A 90 -10.04 -13.15 2.09
N PRO A 91 -10.25 -13.99 1.05
CA PRO A 91 -9.52 -13.92 -0.20
C PRO A 91 -9.72 -12.59 -0.93
N GLU A 92 -10.94 -12.03 -0.87
CA GLU A 92 -11.28 -10.74 -1.47
C GLU A 92 -10.50 -9.59 -0.83
N ALA A 93 -10.43 -9.54 0.50
CA ALA A 93 -9.71 -8.49 1.21
C ALA A 93 -8.21 -8.55 0.89
N TYR A 94 -7.64 -9.76 0.85
CA TYR A 94 -6.23 -9.93 0.54
C TYR A 94 -5.90 -9.54 -0.90
N ARG A 95 -6.76 -9.93 -1.86
CA ARG A 95 -6.63 -9.56 -3.27
C ARG A 95 -6.84 -8.06 -3.49
N ALA A 96 -7.84 -7.45 -2.85
CA ALA A 96 -8.13 -6.02 -2.99
C ALA A 96 -6.95 -5.16 -2.54
N VAL A 97 -6.34 -5.47 -1.39
CA VAL A 97 -5.15 -4.73 -0.93
C VAL A 97 -3.94 -5.00 -1.82
N ARG A 98 -3.75 -6.24 -2.30
CA ARG A 98 -2.68 -6.57 -3.25
C ARG A 98 -2.81 -5.79 -4.56
N LEU A 99 -4.00 -5.78 -5.18
CA LEU A 99 -4.27 -4.97 -6.37
C LEU A 99 -4.09 -3.49 -6.07
N GLY A 100 -4.62 -3.00 -4.94
CA GLY A 100 -4.50 -1.61 -4.51
C GLY A 100 -3.04 -1.15 -4.41
N LEU A 101 -2.15 -1.97 -3.86
CA LEU A 101 -0.71 -1.69 -3.80
C LEU A 101 -0.10 -1.63 -5.20
N VAL A 102 -0.42 -2.57 -6.09
CA VAL A 102 0.08 -2.57 -7.46
C VAL A 102 -0.34 -1.30 -8.20
N PHE A 103 -1.62 -0.93 -8.15
CA PHE A 103 -2.13 0.29 -8.79
C PHE A 103 -1.55 1.57 -8.16
N PHE A 104 -1.38 1.59 -6.83
CA PHE A 104 -0.77 2.72 -6.13
C PHE A 104 0.67 2.95 -6.62
N PHE A 105 1.52 1.93 -6.60
CA PHE A 105 2.90 2.06 -7.06
C PHE A 105 3.02 2.27 -8.58
N ALA A 106 2.12 1.70 -9.39
CA ALA A 106 2.04 1.99 -10.82
C ALA A 106 1.73 3.47 -11.08
N THR A 107 0.83 4.06 -10.29
CA THR A 107 0.51 5.48 -10.38
C THR A 107 1.72 6.34 -10.01
N LEU A 108 2.42 6.01 -8.91
CA LEU A 108 3.67 6.68 -8.55
C LEU A 108 4.72 6.59 -9.66
N HIS A 109 4.91 5.40 -10.24
CA HIS A 109 5.87 5.17 -11.31
C HIS A 109 5.56 5.99 -12.56
N ALA A 110 4.29 6.02 -12.98
CA ALA A 110 3.85 6.83 -14.12
C ALA A 110 4.12 8.33 -13.87
N MET A 111 3.85 8.84 -12.67
CA MET A 111 4.12 10.23 -12.33
C MET A 111 5.62 10.56 -12.32
N ILE A 112 6.45 9.67 -11.78
CA ILE A 112 7.92 9.86 -11.77
C ILE A 112 8.46 9.90 -13.19
N LEU A 113 8.05 8.96 -14.06
CA LEU A 113 8.44 8.96 -15.47
C LEU A 113 7.96 10.23 -16.18
N ALA A 114 6.73 10.68 -15.93
CA ALA A 114 6.20 11.91 -16.51
C ALA A 114 7.03 13.14 -16.11
N VAL A 115 7.37 13.28 -14.82
CA VAL A 115 8.25 14.37 -14.35
C VAL A 115 9.64 14.27 -14.96
N ALA A 116 10.23 13.07 -15.01
CA ALA A 116 11.56 12.86 -15.56
C ALA A 116 11.66 13.16 -17.07
N LEU A 117 10.55 13.07 -17.79
CA LEU A 117 10.44 13.38 -19.22
C LEU A 117 10.01 14.83 -19.50
N GLY A 118 10.07 15.72 -18.51
CA GLY A 118 9.78 17.15 -18.66
C GLY A 118 8.34 17.55 -18.35
N GLY A 119 7.56 16.68 -17.70
CA GLY A 119 6.23 17.01 -17.17
C GLY A 119 6.28 17.99 -15.98
N PRO A 120 5.12 18.42 -15.46
CA PRO A 120 5.05 19.39 -14.36
C PRO A 120 5.77 18.90 -13.10
N ALA A 121 6.72 19.67 -12.58
CA ALA A 121 7.57 19.27 -11.46
C ALA A 121 6.79 18.92 -10.17
N ASP A 122 5.61 19.50 -10.00
CA ASP A 122 4.75 19.33 -8.83
C ASP A 122 3.67 18.23 -9.01
N LEU A 123 3.67 17.52 -10.15
CA LEU A 123 2.71 16.44 -10.43
C LEU A 123 2.71 15.38 -9.31
N VAL A 124 3.89 14.91 -8.92
CA VAL A 124 4.04 13.88 -7.86
C VAL A 124 3.51 14.42 -6.54
N SER A 125 3.89 15.63 -6.14
CA SER A 125 3.47 16.22 -4.86
C SER A 125 1.96 16.48 -4.80
N ARG A 126 1.32 16.86 -5.91
CA ARG A 126 -0.12 17.10 -5.98
C ARG A 126 -0.94 15.81 -5.94
N LEU A 127 -0.53 14.79 -6.69
CA LEU A 127 -1.36 13.60 -6.91
C LEU A 127 -1.01 12.41 -5.99
N THR A 128 0.15 12.41 -5.32
CA THR A 128 0.48 11.36 -4.35
C THR A 128 -0.51 11.26 -3.20
N PRO A 129 -0.96 12.36 -2.55
CA PRO A 129 -1.99 12.29 -1.50
C PRO A 129 -3.30 11.70 -2.01
N LEU A 130 -3.68 11.99 -3.25
CA LEU A 130 -4.87 11.42 -3.90
C LEU A 130 -4.75 9.91 -4.08
N ALA A 131 -3.65 9.44 -4.69
CA ALA A 131 -3.39 8.02 -4.90
C ALA A 131 -3.32 7.26 -3.57
N LEU A 132 -2.66 7.85 -2.57
CA LEU A 132 -2.58 7.30 -1.21
C LEU A 132 -3.96 7.24 -0.56
N GLY A 133 -4.75 8.31 -0.67
CA GLY A 133 -6.09 8.39 -0.10
C GLY A 133 -7.02 7.32 -0.66
N VAL A 134 -7.04 7.13 -1.97
CA VAL A 134 -7.80 6.05 -2.63
C VAL A 134 -7.35 4.67 -2.12
N PHE A 135 -6.04 4.43 -2.03
CA PHE A 135 -5.50 3.19 -1.50
C PHE A 135 -5.93 2.93 -0.04
N LEU A 136 -5.93 3.97 0.81
CA LEU A 136 -6.37 3.88 2.20
C LEU A 136 -7.87 3.61 2.33
N VAL A 137 -8.71 4.23 1.50
CA VAL A 137 -10.15 3.95 1.46
C VAL A 137 -10.42 2.48 1.12
N ILE A 138 -9.73 1.96 0.10
CA ILE A 138 -9.84 0.54 -0.28
C ILE A 138 -9.39 -0.34 0.90
N THR A 139 -8.21 -0.05 1.46
CA THR A 139 -7.65 -0.85 2.55
C THR A 139 -8.55 -0.85 3.79
N GLY A 140 -9.03 0.32 4.22
CA GLY A 140 -9.92 0.45 5.38
C GLY A 140 -11.24 -0.30 5.21
N ASN A 141 -11.84 -0.27 4.02
CA ASN A 141 -13.07 -1.01 3.73
C ASN A 141 -12.89 -2.53 3.90
N TYR A 142 -11.74 -3.07 3.48
CA TYR A 142 -11.44 -4.50 3.58
C TYR A 142 -10.82 -4.93 4.91
N LEU A 143 -10.27 -3.99 5.70
CA LEU A 143 -9.55 -4.30 6.93
C LEU A 143 -10.42 -5.06 7.95
N THR A 144 -11.72 -4.76 8.00
CA THR A 144 -12.70 -5.40 8.90
C THR A 144 -12.89 -6.89 8.63
N ARG A 145 -12.56 -7.37 7.43
CA ARG A 145 -12.71 -8.77 7.00
C ARG A 145 -11.48 -9.62 7.29
N VAL A 146 -10.35 -9.00 7.64
CA VAL A 146 -9.06 -9.67 7.80
C VAL A 146 -9.09 -10.61 9.00
N ARG A 147 -8.77 -11.89 8.75
CA ARG A 147 -8.66 -12.91 9.81
C ARG A 147 -7.25 -12.93 10.40
N PHE A 148 -7.15 -13.44 11.63
CA PHE A 148 -5.90 -13.55 12.36
C PHE A 148 -4.81 -14.23 11.54
N ASN A 149 -3.64 -13.61 11.46
CA ASN A 149 -2.47 -14.10 10.73
C ASN A 149 -1.23 -13.32 11.20
N TYR A 150 -0.03 -13.74 10.80
CA TYR A 150 1.23 -13.12 11.26
C TYR A 150 1.87 -12.15 10.26
N PHE A 151 1.34 -12.02 9.03
CA PHE A 151 2.00 -11.24 7.96
C PHE A 151 1.18 -10.06 7.40
N PHE A 152 -0.12 -9.99 7.63
CA PHE A 152 -1.05 -9.07 6.99
C PHE A 152 -2.07 -8.46 7.96
N GLY A 153 -2.17 -7.13 7.97
CA GLY A 153 -3.05 -6.37 8.87
C GLY A 153 -2.28 -5.64 9.99
N ILE A 154 -3.00 -5.25 11.04
CA ILE A 154 -2.44 -4.51 12.19
C ILE A 154 -1.85 -5.50 13.19
N ARG A 155 -0.53 -5.60 13.21
CA ARG A 155 0.25 -6.62 13.94
C ARG A 155 1.00 -6.01 15.13
N THR A 156 0.25 -5.58 16.14
CA THR A 156 0.84 -5.18 17.42
C THR A 156 1.02 -6.41 18.32
N PRO A 157 1.89 -6.38 19.34
CA PRO A 157 1.99 -7.48 20.31
C PRO A 157 0.62 -7.89 20.88
N TRP A 158 -0.28 -6.92 21.04
CA TRP A 158 -1.62 -7.09 21.59
C TRP A 158 -2.60 -7.75 20.62
N THR A 159 -2.59 -7.40 19.32
CA THR A 159 -3.42 -8.08 18.33
C THR A 159 -2.94 -9.50 18.06
N LEU A 160 -1.63 -9.75 18.17
CA LEU A 160 -1.06 -11.09 18.02
C LEU A 160 -1.29 -12.01 19.22
N ALA A 161 -1.48 -11.44 20.42
CA ALA A 161 -1.74 -12.20 21.65
C ALA A 161 -3.20 -12.69 21.80
N SER A 162 -4.16 -12.13 21.06
CA SER A 162 -5.58 -12.51 21.19
C SER A 162 -6.36 -12.28 19.90
N GLU A 163 -7.01 -13.33 19.38
CA GLU A 163 -7.90 -13.24 18.21
C GLU A 163 -9.11 -12.32 18.46
N GLU A 164 -9.54 -12.17 19.72
CA GLU A 164 -10.59 -11.22 20.10
C GLU A 164 -10.11 -9.78 19.91
N VAL A 165 -8.92 -9.46 20.42
CA VAL A 165 -8.28 -8.13 20.28
C VAL A 165 -8.00 -7.84 18.81
N TRP A 166 -7.53 -8.83 18.04
CA TRP A 166 -7.37 -8.73 16.59
C TRP A 166 -8.67 -8.28 15.93
N ARG A 167 -9.78 -8.99 16.17
CA ARG A 167 -11.07 -8.73 15.53
C ARG A 167 -11.61 -7.34 15.88
N ARG A 168 -11.56 -6.96 17.16
CA ARG A 168 -12.02 -5.64 17.62
C ARG A 168 -11.17 -4.51 17.02
N THR A 169 -9.85 -4.68 17.01
CA THR A 169 -8.93 -3.69 16.44
C THR A 169 -9.17 -3.49 14.95
N HIS A 170 -9.29 -4.57 14.16
CA HIS A 170 -9.53 -4.46 12.72
C HIS A 170 -10.91 -3.90 12.39
N ARG A 171 -11.94 -4.22 13.19
CA ARG A 171 -13.27 -3.64 13.06
C ARG A 171 -13.28 -2.14 13.33
N PHE A 172 -12.51 -1.68 14.32
CA PHE A 172 -12.34 -0.25 14.63
C PHE A 172 -11.48 0.46 13.58
N ALA A 173 -10.36 -0.14 13.20
CA ALA A 173 -9.40 0.45 12.27
C ALA A 173 -9.95 0.62 10.86
N GLY A 174 -10.87 -0.24 10.40
CA GLY A 174 -11.44 -0.14 9.06
C GLY A 174 -12.00 1.25 8.73
N PRO A 175 -13.02 1.74 9.47
CA PRO A 175 -13.53 3.11 9.33
C PRO A 175 -12.49 4.21 9.55
N VAL A 176 -11.55 4.01 10.48
CA VAL A 176 -10.46 4.98 10.75
C VAL A 176 -9.56 5.16 9.52
N PHE A 177 -9.19 4.06 8.85
CA PHE A 177 -8.40 4.10 7.62
C PHE A 177 -9.20 4.65 6.44
N VAL A 178 -10.51 4.39 6.36
CA VAL A 178 -11.38 5.02 5.36
C VAL A 178 -11.40 6.54 5.56
N LEU A 179 -11.62 7.01 6.79
CA LEU A 179 -11.63 8.45 7.10
C LEU A 179 -10.29 9.10 6.79
N ALA A 180 -9.17 8.47 7.17
CA ALA A 180 -7.84 8.94 6.82
C ALA A 180 -7.61 9.01 5.31
N GLY A 181 -8.11 8.03 4.56
CA GLY A 181 -8.08 8.05 3.12
C GLY A 181 -8.87 9.22 2.52
N LEU A 182 -10.07 9.49 3.02
CA LEU A 182 -10.88 10.65 2.60
C LEU A 182 -10.18 11.98 2.92
N VAL A 183 -9.56 12.10 4.10
CA VAL A 183 -8.74 13.27 4.46
C VAL A 183 -7.59 13.44 3.48
N ALA A 184 -6.88 12.37 3.11
CA ALA A 184 -5.79 12.43 2.13
C ALA A 184 -6.27 12.79 0.71
N VAL A 185 -7.46 12.33 0.29
CA VAL A 185 -8.10 12.74 -0.97
C VAL A 185 -8.39 14.24 -0.96
N VAL A 186 -9.00 14.77 0.11
CA VAL A 186 -9.26 16.21 0.25
C VAL A 186 -7.95 17.01 0.29
N ALA A 187 -6.94 16.49 0.99
CA ALA A 187 -5.63 17.12 1.10
C ALA A 187 -4.95 17.31 -0.25
N ALA A 188 -5.19 16.44 -1.24
CA ALA A 188 -4.63 16.56 -2.59
C ALA A 188 -5.01 17.87 -3.30
N PHE A 189 -6.10 18.53 -2.90
CA PHE A 189 -6.57 19.79 -3.46
C PHE A 189 -6.06 21.03 -2.72
N LEU A 190 -5.23 20.84 -1.68
CA LEU A 190 -4.64 21.92 -0.89
C LEU A 190 -3.22 22.26 -1.40
N PRO A 191 -2.73 23.49 -1.14
CA PRO A 191 -1.36 23.85 -1.50
C PRO A 191 -0.33 23.09 -0.64
N ALA A 192 0.89 22.96 -1.17
CA ALA A 192 2.03 22.51 -0.37
C ALA A 192 2.41 23.57 0.69
N PRO A 193 2.87 23.18 1.90
CA PRO A 193 3.11 21.81 2.36
C PRO A 193 1.87 21.12 2.97
N THR A 194 0.72 21.81 3.04
CA THR A 194 -0.48 21.35 3.73
C THR A 194 -1.01 20.03 3.16
N ASN A 195 -0.97 19.85 1.84
CA ASN A 195 -1.36 18.60 1.19
C ASN A 195 -0.58 17.38 1.71
N PHE A 196 0.74 17.48 1.78
CA PHE A 196 1.62 16.41 2.23
C PHE A 196 1.43 16.15 3.72
N VAL A 197 1.42 17.21 4.53
CA VAL A 197 1.26 17.11 5.99
C VAL A 197 -0.06 16.44 6.34
N LEU A 198 -1.17 16.82 5.69
CA LEU A 198 -2.47 16.20 5.95
C LEU A 198 -2.56 14.78 5.37
N GLY A 199 -2.05 14.54 4.17
CA GLY A 199 -2.08 13.21 3.55
C GLY A 199 -1.28 12.18 4.34
N VAL A 200 -0.01 12.49 4.65
CA VAL A 200 0.87 11.62 5.43
C VAL A 200 0.48 11.61 6.92
N GLY A 201 0.06 12.75 7.46
CA GLY A 201 -0.44 12.84 8.83
C GLY A 201 -1.68 11.97 9.07
N ALA A 202 -2.58 11.89 8.08
CA ALA A 202 -3.78 11.06 8.17
C ALA A 202 -3.45 9.57 8.28
N ILE A 203 -2.52 9.05 7.47
CA ILE A 203 -2.10 7.63 7.56
C ILE A 203 -1.36 7.33 8.86
N ILE A 204 -0.44 8.20 9.29
CA ILE A 204 0.29 8.04 10.55
C ILE A 204 -0.70 8.08 11.73
N GLY A 205 -1.63 9.03 11.72
CA GLY A 205 -2.69 9.15 12.73
C GLY A 205 -3.57 7.92 12.79
N ALA A 206 -4.05 7.41 11.64
CA ALA A 206 -4.85 6.19 11.58
C ALA A 206 -4.11 4.97 12.14
N ALA A 207 -2.84 4.80 11.78
CA ALA A 207 -2.00 3.72 12.28
C ALA A 207 -1.78 3.84 13.80
N ALA A 208 -1.44 5.03 14.30
CA ALA A 208 -1.21 5.30 15.71
C ALA A 208 -2.49 5.08 16.55
N ILE A 209 -3.62 5.65 16.12
CA ILE A 209 -4.91 5.48 16.80
C ILE A 209 -5.32 4.00 16.85
N SER A 210 -5.10 3.26 15.77
CA SER A 210 -5.41 1.82 15.74
C SER A 210 -4.47 1.00 16.64
N ALA A 211 -3.19 1.36 16.71
CA ALA A 211 -2.23 0.73 17.62
C ALA A 211 -2.59 0.99 19.09
N ILE A 212 -2.91 2.24 19.45
CA ILE A 212 -3.37 2.60 20.80
C ILE A 212 -4.65 1.86 21.15
N TYR A 213 -5.62 1.82 20.22
CA TYR A 213 -6.87 1.08 20.42
C TYR A 213 -6.62 -0.40 20.71
N SER A 214 -5.65 -1.01 20.02
CA SER A 214 -5.30 -2.42 20.24
C SER A 214 -4.75 -2.68 21.64
N TYR A 215 -3.93 -1.78 22.20
CA TYR A 215 -3.46 -1.86 23.58
C TYR A 215 -4.60 -1.72 24.60
N VAL A 216 -5.42 -0.68 24.45
CA VAL A 216 -6.55 -0.41 25.35
C VAL A 216 -7.52 -1.58 25.36
N THR A 217 -7.82 -2.14 24.18
CA THR A 217 -8.70 -3.30 24.05
C THR A 217 -8.10 -4.53 24.70
N TYR A 218 -6.80 -4.76 24.53
CA TYR A 218 -6.11 -5.87 25.19
C TYR A 218 -6.18 -5.79 26.72
N ARG A 219 -5.95 -4.60 27.30
CA ARG A 219 -6.07 -4.37 28.75
C ARG A 219 -7.47 -4.63 29.29
N ARG A 220 -8.52 -4.42 28.48
CA ARG A 220 -9.92 -4.70 28.84
C ARG A 220 -10.36 -6.15 28.67
N VAL A 221 -9.63 -6.93 27.86
CA VAL A 221 -9.94 -8.34 27.62
C VAL A 221 -9.17 -9.25 28.59
N GLN A 222 -7.98 -8.82 29.02
CA GLN A 222 -7.11 -9.57 29.95
C GLN A 222 -7.22 -9.12 31.41
N GLY A 223 -7.89 -7.99 31.68
CA GLY A 223 -8.26 -7.56 33.03
C GLY A 223 -9.72 -7.88 33.29
#